data_AF-A0A9E4AVV1-F1
#
_entry.id   AF-A0A9E4AVV1-F1
#
_cell.length_a   1.000
_cell.length_b   1.000
_cell.length_c   1.000
_cell.angle_alpha   90.00
_cell.angle_beta   90.00
_cell.angle_gamma   90.00
#
_symmetry.space_group_name_H-M   'P 1'
#
loop_
_entity.id
_entity.type
_entity.pdbx_description
1 polymer ?
#
loop_
_entity_poly.entity_id
_entity_poly.type
_entity_poly.pdbx_seq_one_letter_code
_entity_poly.pdbx_strand_id
1 'polypeptide(L)'
;MSDSKTTPRSVNSLEDVVRRIASCDLHGSSRLWLAFSGGVDSTVLLHAAARAFESDQLAVVHVNHGLSPNADAWELHCEEVLIAFRSMARIWNSKVGKHGRVSSMK
;
A
#
# COMPACT_ATOMS: atom_id res chain seq x y z
N MET A 1 33.98 6.37 27.16
CA MET A 1 33.33 5.35 26.30
C MET A 1 32.01 4.93 26.94
N SER A 2 30.90 5.44 26.42
CA SER A 2 29.57 4.97 26.77
C SER A 2 28.83 4.72 25.47
N ASP A 3 28.89 3.48 25.00
CA ASP A 3 28.06 3.03 23.89
C ASP A 3 26.61 2.96 24.37
N SER A 4 25.85 4.01 24.09
CA SER A 4 24.40 4.01 24.25
C SER A 4 23.82 3.04 23.21
N LYS A 5 23.65 1.78 23.60
CA LYS A 5 22.88 0.79 22.86
C LYS A 5 21.50 1.36 22.57
N THR A 6 21.28 1.76 21.32
CA THR A 6 19.96 2.19 20.84
C THR A 6 19.03 0.98 20.92
N THR A 7 18.19 0.94 21.94
CA THR A 7 17.11 -0.04 22.02
C THR A 7 16.21 0.15 20.79
N PRO A 8 15.84 -0.92 20.06
CA PRO A 8 14.87 -0.78 18.98
C PRO A 8 13.55 -0.34 19.61
N ARG A 9 13.18 0.92 19.38
CA ARG A 9 11.91 1.50 19.83
C ARG A 9 10.78 0.63 19.25
N SER A 10 10.09 -0.12 20.10
CA SER A 10 9.03 -1.01 19.63
C SER A 10 7.95 -0.19 18.92
N VAL A 11 7.55 -0.64 17.75
CA VAL A 11 6.43 -0.07 17.00
C VAL A 11 5.14 -0.42 17.75
N ASN A 12 4.65 0.50 18.59
CA ASN A 12 3.47 0.25 19.43
C ASN A 12 2.27 1.13 19.05
N SER A 13 2.37 1.96 18.00
CA SER A 13 1.29 2.86 17.58
C SER A 13 1.21 3.04 16.07
N LEU A 14 0.01 3.31 15.56
CA LEU A 14 -0.22 3.68 14.16
C LEU A 14 0.56 4.97 13.81
N GLU A 15 0.70 5.88 14.76
CA GLU A 15 1.46 7.12 14.63
C GLU A 15 2.94 6.86 14.36
N ASP A 16 3.54 5.84 14.98
CA ASP A 16 4.93 5.47 14.71
C ASP A 16 5.11 4.90 13.30
N VAL A 17 4.13 4.12 12.82
CA VAL A 17 4.12 3.62 11.44
C VAL A 17 4.02 4.80 10.46
N VAL A 18 3.09 5.72 10.69
CA VAL A 18 2.94 6.95 9.88
C VAL A 18 4.26 7.74 9.85
N ARG A 19 4.88 7.98 11.00
CA ARG A 19 6.16 8.71 11.09
C ARG A 19 7.29 8.02 10.33
N ARG A 20 7.40 6.69 10.43
CA ARG A 20 8.45 5.92 9.75
C ARG A 20 8.27 5.97 8.24
N ILE A 21 7.03 5.87 7.76
CA ILE A 21 6.75 5.96 6.32
C ILE A 21 6.94 7.40 5.83
N ALA A 22 6.51 8.41 6.59
CA ALA A 22 6.72 9.82 6.25
C ALA A 22 8.21 10.22 6.19
N SER A 23 9.10 9.45 6.84
CA SER A 23 10.54 9.65 6.76
C SER A 23 11.18 9.17 5.45
N CYS A 24 10.41 8.49 4.59
CA CYS A 24 10.84 8.15 3.24
C CYS A 24 10.92 9.43 2.40
N ASP A 25 12.15 9.86 2.11
CA ASP A 25 12.39 11.04 1.28
C ASP A 25 12.06 10.76 -0.19
N LEU A 26 10.90 11.26 -0.63
CA LEU A 26 10.48 11.21 -2.03
C LEU A 26 11.13 12.40 -2.76
N HIS A 27 12.24 12.14 -3.43
CA HIS A 27 12.96 13.16 -4.20
C HIS A 27 12.14 13.64 -5.40
N GLY A 28 12.00 14.96 -5.56
CA GLY A 28 11.38 15.59 -6.73
C GLY A 28 9.93 15.13 -6.94
N SER A 29 9.61 14.65 -8.14
CA SER A 29 8.25 14.19 -8.51
C SER A 29 8.04 12.68 -8.30
N SER A 30 8.86 12.05 -7.45
CA SER A 30 8.76 10.63 -7.15
C SER A 30 7.49 10.30 -6.37
N ARG A 31 6.99 9.07 -6.58
CA ARG A 31 5.76 8.56 -5.98
C ARG A 31 6.01 7.26 -5.25
N LEU A 32 5.43 7.11 -4.07
CA LEU A 32 5.37 5.83 -3.37
C LEU A 32 4.32 4.93 -4.03
N TRP A 33 4.74 3.72 -4.41
CA TRP A 33 3.84 2.66 -4.85
C TRP A 33 3.64 1.65 -3.71
N LEU A 34 2.40 1.50 -3.27
CA LEU A 34 2.01 0.56 -2.23
C LEU A 34 1.34 -0.66 -2.86
N ALA A 35 1.88 -1.85 -2.59
CA ALA A 35 1.24 -3.10 -2.95
C ALA A 35 0.14 -3.44 -1.93
N PHE A 36 -1.09 -3.62 -2.41
CA PHE A 36 -2.26 -3.88 -1.59
C PHE A 36 -2.85 -5.26 -1.89
N SER A 37 -2.82 -6.13 -0.88
CA SER A 37 -3.30 -7.51 -1.01
C SER A 37 -4.72 -7.72 -0.49
N GLY A 38 -5.29 -6.73 0.21
CA GLY A 38 -6.58 -6.85 0.91
C GLY A 38 -6.46 -7.40 2.34
N GLY A 39 -5.26 -7.82 2.75
CA GLY A 39 -5.00 -8.28 4.12
C GLY A 39 -4.79 -7.13 5.12
N VAL A 40 -4.94 -7.44 6.41
CA VAL A 40 -4.84 -6.48 7.51
C VAL A 40 -3.56 -5.63 7.48
N ASP A 41 -2.41 -6.25 7.21
CA ASP A 41 -1.12 -5.56 7.18
C ASP A 41 -1.09 -4.50 6.07
N SER A 42 -1.56 -4.87 4.88
CA SER A 42 -1.61 -3.95 3.73
C SER A 42 -2.66 -2.85 3.91
N THR A 43 -3.74 -3.12 4.65
CA THR A 43 -4.77 -2.14 5.00
C THR A 43 -4.26 -1.12 6.02
N VAL A 44 -3.57 -1.58 7.07
CA VAL A 44 -2.93 -0.69 8.05
C VAL A 44 -1.85 0.15 7.38
N LEU A 45 -1.05 -0.45 6.49
CA LEU A 45 -0.03 0.25 5.72
C LEU A 45 -0.64 1.31 4.79
N LEU A 46 -1.73 0.99 4.08
CA LEU A 46 -2.46 1.93 3.25
C LEU A 46 -2.98 3.11 4.07
N HIS A 47 -3.59 2.84 5.22
CA HIS A 47 -4.09 3.88 6.10
C HIS A 47 -2.98 4.79 6.63
N ALA A 48 -1.83 4.21 7.00
CA ALA A 48 -0.68 4.99 7.44
C ALA A 48 -0.07 5.83 6.30
N ALA A 49 0.07 5.26 5.09
CA ALA A 49 0.61 5.94 3.93
C ALA A 49 -0.30 7.10 3.46
N ALA A 50 -1.61 6.89 3.44
CA ALA A 50 -2.59 7.93 3.09
C ALA A 50 -2.61 9.11 4.07
N ARG A 51 -2.11 8.92 5.29
CA ARG A 51 -1.89 10.00 6.28
C ARG A 51 -0.53 10.67 6.15
N ALA A 52 0.43 10.02 5.48
CA ALA A 52 1.83 10.45 5.42
C ALA A 52 2.16 11.22 4.13
N PHE A 53 1.41 10.99 3.05
CA PHE A 53 1.69 11.56 1.73
C PHE A 53 0.47 12.23 1.12
N GLU A 54 0.72 13.20 0.26
CA GLU A 54 -0.29 13.81 -0.58
C GLU A 54 -0.77 12.84 -1.69
N SER A 55 -1.96 13.10 -2.23
CA SER A 55 -2.62 12.21 -3.20
C SER A 55 -1.83 11.99 -4.50
N ASP A 56 -0.97 12.92 -4.89
CA ASP A 56 -0.10 12.84 -6.05
C ASP A 56 1.23 12.11 -5.76
N GLN A 57 1.55 11.88 -4.49
CA GLN A 57 2.73 11.17 -4.00
C GLN A 57 2.45 9.72 -3.59
N LEU A 58 1.18 9.30 -3.58
CA LEU A 58 0.79 7.92 -3.27
C LEU A 58 0.06 7.26 -4.46
N ALA A 59 0.56 6.11 -4.89
CA ALA A 59 -0.16 5.17 -5.73
C ALA A 59 -0.31 3.84 -5.02
N VAL A 60 -1.45 3.18 -5.24
CA VAL A 60 -1.76 1.89 -4.66
C VAL A 60 -2.10 0.92 -5.77
N VAL A 61 -1.50 -0.26 -5.72
CA VAL A 61 -1.71 -1.32 -6.69
C VAL A 61 -2.23 -2.59 -6.04
N HIS A 62 -3.34 -3.09 -6.55
CA HIS A 62 -3.77 -4.47 -6.31
C HIS A 62 -3.47 -5.34 -7.55
N VAL A 63 -3.00 -6.56 -7.32
CA VAL A 63 -2.74 -7.53 -8.38
C VAL A 63 -3.54 -8.81 -8.12
N ASN A 64 -4.59 -9.03 -8.92
CA ASN A 64 -5.27 -10.32 -9.01
C ASN A 64 -4.40 -11.29 -9.82
N HIS A 65 -3.76 -12.23 -9.13
CA HIS A 65 -2.89 -13.25 -9.74
C HIS A 65 -3.66 -14.47 -10.30
N GLY A 66 -4.96 -14.60 -10.02
CA GLY A 66 -5.79 -15.70 -10.55
C GLY A 66 -5.39 -17.12 -10.11
N LEU A 67 -4.58 -17.26 -9.06
CA LEU A 67 -4.09 -18.57 -8.58
C LEU A 67 -5.10 -19.27 -7.64
N SER A 68 -5.97 -18.49 -7.01
CA SER A 68 -6.98 -18.97 -6.08
C SER A 68 -8.35 -18.99 -6.75
N PRO A 69 -9.22 -19.99 -6.45
CA PRO A 69 -10.64 -19.93 -6.84
C PRO A 69 -11.36 -18.67 -6.31
N ASN A 70 -10.85 -18.09 -5.21
CA ASN A 70 -11.42 -16.90 -4.59
C ASN A 70 -10.82 -15.59 -5.11
N ALA A 71 -9.93 -15.63 -6.11
CA ALA A 71 -9.15 -14.46 -6.50
C ALA A 71 -10.03 -13.29 -6.98
N ASP A 72 -11.13 -13.58 -7.66
CA ASP A 72 -12.09 -12.56 -8.11
C ASP A 72 -12.87 -11.94 -6.93
N ALA A 73 -13.22 -12.75 -5.92
CA ALA A 73 -13.85 -12.23 -4.70
C ALA A 73 -12.87 -11.35 -3.89
N TRP A 74 -11.59 -11.70 -3.86
CA TRP A 74 -10.56 -10.87 -3.22
C TRP A 74 -10.28 -9.59 -4.00
N GLU A 75 -10.30 -9.63 -5.34
CA GLU A 75 -10.21 -8.44 -6.19
C GLU A 75 -11.35 -7.47 -5.87
N LEU A 76 -12.60 -7.95 -5.82
CA LEU A 76 -13.76 -7.14 -5.43
C LEU A 76 -13.62 -6.54 -4.02
N HIS A 77 -13.20 -7.34 -3.04
CA HIS A 77 -12.93 -6.83 -1.70
C HIS A 77 -11.86 -5.72 -1.70
N CYS A 78 -10.79 -5.91 -2.47
CA CYS A 78 -9.72 -4.92 -2.55
C CYS A 78 -10.22 -3.62 -3.20
N GLU A 79 -11.05 -3.72 -4.24
CA GLU A 79 -11.70 -2.58 -4.89
C GLU A 79 -12.56 -1.78 -3.91
N GLU A 80 -13.43 -2.44 -3.15
CA GLU A 80 -14.28 -1.80 -2.15
C GLU A 80 -13.46 -1.03 -1.12
N VAL A 81 -12.38 -1.62 -0.61
CA VAL A 81 -11.49 -0.93 0.34
C VAL A 81 -10.81 0.26 -0.34
N LEU A 82 -10.25 0.09 -1.54
CA LEU A 82 -9.51 1.14 -2.23
C LEU A 82 -10.40 2.32 -2.64
N ILE A 83 -11.67 2.09 -2.98
CA ILE A 83 -12.63 3.17 -3.29
C ILE A 83 -12.71 4.20 -2.15
N ALA A 84 -12.62 3.77 -0.90
CA ALA A 84 -12.61 4.65 0.26
C ALA A 84 -11.37 5.58 0.33
N PHE A 85 -10.30 5.24 -0.39
CA PHE A 85 -9.03 5.99 -0.43
C PHE A 85 -8.78 6.74 -1.74
N ARG A 86 -9.72 6.73 -2.70
CA ARG A 86 -9.49 7.29 -4.04
C ARG A 86 -9.12 8.77 -4.07
N SER A 87 -9.50 9.54 -3.05
CA SER A 87 -9.14 10.96 -2.92
C SER A 87 -7.73 11.18 -2.37
N MET A 88 -7.16 10.17 -1.73
CA MET A 88 -5.85 10.22 -1.04
C MET A 88 -4.76 9.43 -1.78
N ALA A 89 -5.12 8.63 -2.77
CA ALA A 89 -4.17 7.83 -3.53
C ALA A 89 -4.67 7.58 -4.96
N ARG A 90 -3.73 7.50 -5.91
CA ARG A 90 -4.05 6.97 -7.24
C ARG A 90 -4.12 5.44 -7.19
N ILE A 91 -5.25 4.86 -7.56
CA ILE A 91 -5.49 3.42 -7.51
C ILE A 91 -5.17 2.77 -8.86
N TRP A 92 -4.65 1.54 -8.82
CA TRP A 92 -4.39 0.74 -10.00
C TRP A 92 -4.73 -0.73 -9.73
N ASN A 93 -5.63 -1.29 -10.52
CA ASN A 93 -5.96 -2.71 -10.45
C ASN A 93 -5.44 -3.42 -11.68
N SER A 94 -4.80 -4.56 -11.44
CA SER A 94 -4.25 -5.39 -12.50
C SER A 94 -4.63 -6.83 -12.29
N LYS A 95 -5.05 -7.47 -13.39
CA LYS A 95 -5.35 -8.89 -13.44
C LYS A 95 -4.37 -9.59 -14.36
N VAL A 96 -3.76 -10.65 -13.85
CA VAL A 96 -2.86 -11.50 -14.63
C VAL A 96 -3.66 -12.66 -15.22
N GLY A 97 -3.83 -12.64 -16.54
CA GLY A 97 -4.51 -13.68 -17.29
C GLY A 97 -3.67 -14.95 -17.47
N LYS A 98 -4.33 -16.04 -17.89
CA LYS A 98 -3.66 -17.28 -18.31
C LYS A 98 -2.67 -16.92 -19.42
N HIS A 99 -1.40 -17.32 -19.29
CA HIS A 99 -0.24 -16.93 -20.13
C HIS A 99 0.48 -15.61 -19.77
N GLY A 100 0.26 -15.05 -18.57
CA GLY A 100 1.02 -13.88 -18.11
C GLY A 100 0.63 -12.56 -18.76
N ARG A 101 -0.51 -12.53 -19.48
CA ARG A 101 -1.05 -11.31 -20.07
C ARG A 101 -1.64 -10.43 -18.96
N VAL A 102 -1.15 -9.21 -18.82
CA VAL A 102 -1.65 -8.25 -17.81
C VAL A 102 -2.75 -7.39 -18.42
N SER A 103 -3.93 -7.35 -17.80
CA SER A 103 -4.97 -6.36 -18.08
C SER A 103 -5.09 -5.39 -16.92
N SER A 104 -5.09 -4.09 -17.21
CA SER A 104 -5.17 -3.05 -16.20
C SER A 104 -6.46 -2.26 -16.33
N MET A 105 -7.13 -2.03 -15.21
CA MET A 105 -8.23 -1.09 -15.08
C MET A 105 -7.71 0.14 -14.35
N LYS A 106 -8.03 1.32 -14.89
CA LYS A 106 -7.68 2.63 -14.31
C LYS A 106 -8.83 3.17 -13.48
#